data_AF-A0A973DLJ5-F1
#
_entry.id   AF-A0A973DLJ5-F1
#
_cell.length_a   1.000
_cell.length_b   1.000
_cell.length_c   1.000
_cell.angle_alpha   90.00
_cell.angle_beta   90.00
_cell.angle_gamma   90.00
#
_symmetry.space_group_name_H-M   'P 1'
#
loop_
_entity.id
_entity.type
_entity.pdbx_description
1 polymer ?
#
loop_
_entity_poly.entity_id
_entity_poly.type
_entity_poly.pdbx_seq_one_letter_code
_entity_poly.pdbx_strand_id
1 'polypeptide(L)'
;MHLTDQQLIEDDYDENIHFSQCQPCQQRLEHLLVIRQQLSDIVPPDHQIDQWQSIKQDFLSQHQPPSSNKKKLNFWRLTSMSLAASLVLFAILLSPPFKDNPSQASDLEVLIAKNNQLQQQLVTLNGQLKLAGIKQLQFQLGQLDAVIQQAYFDQLSDDHKITLWQQRQQLISNTLINQQQSKIVRI
;
A
#
# COMPACT_ATOMS: atom_id res chain seq x y z
N MET A 1 -4.42 35.68 2.56
CA MET A 1 -4.42 34.21 2.66
C MET A 1 -3.87 33.70 1.34
N HIS A 2 -2.87 32.81 1.35
CA HIS A 2 -2.35 32.21 0.12
C HIS A 2 -3.05 30.88 -0.13
N LEU A 3 -3.22 30.55 -1.41
CA LEU A 3 -3.77 29.26 -1.83
C LEU A 3 -2.75 28.15 -1.57
N THR A 4 -3.25 26.96 -1.24
CA THR A 4 -2.44 25.74 -1.18
C THR A 4 -2.15 25.23 -2.59
N ASP A 5 -1.10 24.42 -2.76
CA ASP A 5 -0.73 23.88 -4.07
C ASP A 5 -1.85 23.03 -4.69
N GLN A 6 -2.68 22.40 -3.86
CA GLN A 6 -3.84 21.64 -4.33
C GLN A 6 -4.95 22.57 -4.86
N GLN A 7 -5.24 23.65 -4.14
CA GLN A 7 -6.23 24.66 -4.56
C GLN A 7 -5.79 25.42 -5.81
N LEU A 8 -4.48 25.63 -6.00
CA LEU A 8 -3.95 26.24 -7.23
C LEU A 8 -4.17 25.39 -8.49
N ILE A 9 -4.39 24.08 -8.34
CA ILE A 9 -4.51 23.14 -9.47
C ILE A 9 -5.98 22.78 -9.74
N GLU A 10 -6.87 22.92 -8.76
CA GLU A 10 -8.30 22.63 -8.88
C GLU A 10 -9.03 23.88 -9.38
N ASP A 11 -9.67 23.81 -10.56
CA ASP A 11 -10.45 24.91 -11.17
C ASP A 11 -11.75 25.16 -10.38
N ASP A 12 -11.66 25.83 -9.24
CA ASP A 12 -12.84 26.31 -8.52
C ASP A 12 -13.07 27.80 -8.79
N TYR A 13 -14.27 28.10 -9.30
CA TYR A 13 -14.57 29.36 -10.01
C TYR A 13 -14.50 30.60 -9.08
N ASP A 14 -14.67 30.41 -7.77
CA ASP A 14 -14.64 31.47 -6.75
C ASP A 14 -13.21 31.91 -6.35
N GLU A 15 -12.17 31.15 -6.70
CA GLU A 15 -10.77 31.47 -6.34
C GLU A 15 -10.06 32.36 -7.39
N ASN A 16 -10.69 32.60 -8.54
CA ASN A 16 -10.14 33.37 -9.67
C ASN A 16 -9.86 34.85 -9.37
N ILE A 17 -10.56 35.46 -8.41
CA ILE A 17 -10.34 36.87 -8.06
C ILE A 17 -9.00 37.04 -7.35
N HIS A 18 -8.67 36.14 -6.41
CA HIS A 18 -7.39 36.14 -5.72
C HIS A 18 -6.23 35.82 -6.67
N PHE A 19 -6.48 34.91 -7.60
CA PHE A 19 -5.51 34.48 -8.61
C PHE A 19 -5.01 35.65 -9.48
N SER A 20 -5.91 36.55 -9.89
CA SER A 20 -5.55 37.73 -10.70
C SER A 20 -4.73 38.79 -9.95
N GLN A 21 -4.79 38.82 -8.61
CA GLN A 21 -4.22 39.90 -7.79
C GLN A 21 -3.01 39.46 -6.94
N CYS A 22 -2.70 38.17 -6.88
CA CYS A 22 -1.63 37.65 -6.03
C CYS A 22 -0.43 37.14 -6.86
N GLN A 23 0.55 38.01 -7.08
CA GLN A 23 1.80 37.67 -7.79
C GLN A 23 2.53 36.44 -7.22
N PRO A 24 2.63 36.23 -5.89
CA PRO A 24 3.25 35.02 -5.33
C PRO A 24 2.54 33.72 -5.73
N CYS A 25 1.21 33.73 -5.83
CA CYS A 25 0.41 32.57 -6.23
C CYS A 25 0.55 32.29 -7.73
N GLN A 26 0.66 33.33 -8.55
CA GLN A 26 0.91 33.20 -10.00
C GLN A 26 2.29 32.57 -10.28
N GLN A 27 3.34 33.04 -9.60
CA GLN A 27 4.68 32.46 -9.74
C GLN A 27 4.73 31.00 -9.30
N ARG A 28 4.04 30.65 -8.20
CA ARG A 28 3.92 29.26 -7.76
C ARG A 28 3.20 28.39 -8.78
N LEU A 29 2.11 28.88 -9.36
CA LEU A 29 1.40 28.15 -10.41
C LEU A 29 2.30 27.92 -11.62
N GLU A 30 3.00 28.95 -12.09
CA GLU A 30 3.92 28.84 -13.23
C GLU A 30 4.99 27.76 -12.98
N HIS A 31 5.57 27.73 -11.78
CA HIS A 31 6.51 26.70 -11.38
C HIS A 31 5.87 25.30 -11.38
N LEU A 32 4.66 25.16 -10.85
CA LEU A 32 3.93 23.89 -10.84
C LEU A 32 3.60 23.41 -12.25
N LEU A 33 3.25 24.32 -13.17
CA LEU A 33 2.99 24.02 -14.58
C LEU A 33 4.26 23.58 -15.31
N VAL A 34 5.40 24.25 -15.09
CA VAL A 34 6.69 23.84 -15.66
C VAL A 34 7.08 22.44 -15.18
N ILE A 35 6.95 22.17 -13.88
CA ILE A 35 7.22 20.83 -13.31
C ILE A 35 6.29 19.79 -13.97
N ARG A 36 5.01 20.10 -14.11
CA ARG A 36 4.04 19.20 -14.74
C ARG A 36 4.39 18.92 -16.20
N GLN A 37 4.83 19.93 -16.94
CA GLN A 37 5.23 19.81 -18.33
C GLN A 37 6.51 18.96 -18.49
N GLN A 38 7.50 19.19 -17.63
CA GLN A 38 8.72 18.37 -17.59
C GLN A 38 8.42 16.91 -17.25
N LEU A 39 7.44 16.67 -16.36
CA LEU A 39 7.00 15.31 -16.02
C LEU A 39 6.19 14.66 -17.14
N SER A 40 5.41 15.43 -17.91
CA SER A 40 4.66 14.88 -19.06
C SER A 40 5.56 14.46 -20.22
N ASP A 41 6.72 15.08 -20.38
CA ASP A 41 7.70 14.68 -21.42
C ASP A 41 8.42 13.36 -21.06
N ILE A 42 8.43 12.99 -19.78
CA ILE A 42 9.08 11.76 -19.27
C ILE A 42 8.12 10.57 -19.28
N VAL A 43 6.80 10.81 -19.28
CA VAL A 43 5.78 9.78 -19.19
C VAL A 43 4.99 9.70 -20.49
N PRO A 44 5.01 8.58 -21.24
CA PRO A 44 4.26 8.45 -22.48
C PRO A 44 2.77 8.73 -22.26
N PRO A 45 2.09 9.45 -23.18
CA PRO A 45 0.83 10.16 -22.93
C PRO A 45 -0.42 9.29 -22.68
N ASP A 46 -0.29 7.97 -22.49
CA ASP A 46 -1.45 7.09 -22.63
C ASP A 46 -2.20 6.76 -21.33
N HIS A 47 -1.70 7.03 -20.12
CA HIS A 47 -2.26 6.28 -18.97
C HIS A 47 -2.34 6.90 -17.56
N GLN A 48 -2.32 8.22 -17.33
CA GLN A 48 -2.21 8.68 -15.92
C GLN A 48 -3.20 9.71 -15.37
N ILE A 49 -4.00 10.40 -16.18
CA ILE A 49 -4.86 11.47 -15.63
C ILE A 49 -6.21 10.93 -15.12
N ASP A 50 -6.83 9.98 -15.82
CA ASP A 50 -8.14 9.42 -15.40
C ASP A 50 -8.05 8.34 -14.31
N GLN A 51 -6.90 7.66 -14.21
CA GLN A 51 -6.73 6.56 -13.25
C GLN A 51 -6.79 7.07 -11.81
N TRP A 52 -6.26 8.26 -11.53
CA TRP A 52 -6.28 8.82 -10.17
C TRP A 52 -7.70 9.14 -9.70
N GLN A 53 -8.55 9.67 -10.58
CA GLN A 53 -9.95 9.95 -10.25
C GLN A 53 -10.72 8.66 -9.96
N SER A 54 -10.52 7.61 -10.75
CA SER A 54 -11.12 6.29 -10.49
C SER A 54 -10.65 5.68 -9.16
N ILE A 55 -9.36 5.79 -8.85
CA ILE A 55 -8.78 5.28 -7.59
C ILE A 55 -9.33 6.05 -6.39
N LYS A 56 -9.45 7.38 -6.50
CA LYS A 56 -10.03 8.24 -5.47
C LYS A 56 -11.50 7.88 -5.22
N GLN A 57 -12.27 7.64 -6.27
CA GLN A 57 -13.69 7.30 -6.18
C GLN A 57 -13.92 5.90 -5.61
N ASP A 58 -13.10 4.92 -6.00
CA ASP A 58 -13.12 3.56 -5.44
C ASP A 58 -12.70 3.54 -3.96
N PHE A 59 -11.70 4.34 -3.57
CA PHE A 59 -11.27 4.46 -2.19
C PHE A 59 -12.36 5.11 -1.31
N LEU A 60 -12.98 6.20 -1.77
CA LEU A 60 -14.04 6.89 -1.03
C LEU A 60 -15.30 6.04 -0.87
N SER A 61 -15.62 5.20 -1.86
CA SER A 61 -16.77 4.30 -1.79
C SER A 61 -16.56 3.11 -0.86
N GLN A 62 -15.32 2.61 -0.72
CA GLN A 62 -15.00 1.53 0.22
C GLN A 62 -14.78 2.00 1.65
N HIS A 63 -14.33 3.24 1.85
CA HIS A 63 -14.00 3.81 3.16
C HIS A 63 -15.01 4.81 3.69
N GLN A 64 -16.27 4.74 3.26
CA GLN A 64 -17.34 5.45 3.95
C GLN A 64 -17.41 4.93 5.40
N PRO A 65 -17.00 5.72 6.41
CA PRO A 65 -16.99 5.24 7.77
C PRO A 65 -18.45 5.07 8.22
N PRO A 66 -18.82 3.95 8.88
CA PRO A 66 -20.08 3.93 9.61
C PRO A 66 -20.02 5.08 10.61
N SER A 67 -21.09 5.88 10.66
CA SER A 67 -21.24 7.01 11.58
C SER A 67 -21.24 6.51 13.02
N SER A 68 -20.05 6.27 13.58
CA SER A 68 -19.88 5.83 14.96
C SER A 68 -19.66 7.07 15.83
N ASN A 69 -20.64 7.37 16.66
CA ASN A 69 -20.58 8.34 17.73
C ASN A 69 -19.33 8.12 18.60
N LYS A 70 -18.32 8.96 18.45
CA LYS A 70 -17.10 8.92 19.27
C LYS A 70 -17.39 9.57 20.62
N LYS A 71 -17.61 8.76 21.66
CA LYS A 71 -17.44 9.19 23.06
C LYS A 71 -16.32 8.39 23.73
N LYS A 72 -15.26 9.12 24.10
CA LYS A 72 -14.26 8.88 25.17
C LYS A 72 -13.68 7.47 25.32
N LEU A 73 -12.63 7.12 24.57
CA LEU A 73 -11.77 5.94 24.86
C LEU A 73 -10.26 6.19 24.61
N ASN A 74 -9.78 7.43 24.62
CA ASN A 74 -8.35 7.72 24.33
C ASN A 74 -7.39 7.46 25.49
N PHE A 75 -7.87 7.21 26.71
CA PHE A 75 -7.00 7.09 27.89
C PHE A 75 -6.40 5.69 28.10
N TRP A 76 -7.12 4.62 27.71
CA TRP A 76 -6.66 3.23 27.87
C TRP A 76 -5.69 2.74 26.78
N ARG A 77 -5.60 3.47 25.66
CA ARG A 77 -4.69 3.13 24.55
C ARG A 77 -3.23 3.49 24.85
N LEU A 78 -2.98 4.48 25.70
CA LEU A 78 -1.64 4.96 26.02
C LEU A 78 -0.94 4.06 27.06
N THR A 79 -1.68 3.46 27.99
CA THR A 79 -1.10 2.57 29.01
C THR A 79 -0.79 1.17 28.48
N SER A 80 -1.55 0.69 27.49
CA SER A 80 -1.32 -0.61 26.85
C SER A 80 -0.11 -0.64 25.90
N MET A 81 0.23 0.49 25.25
CA MET A 81 1.43 0.57 24.38
C MET A 81 2.74 0.51 25.16
N SER A 82 2.82 1.13 26.34
CA SER A 82 4.05 1.17 27.15
C SER A 82 4.42 -0.22 27.71
N LEU A 83 3.42 -1.01 28.09
CA LEU A 83 3.60 -2.37 28.62
C LEU A 83 3.96 -3.39 27.52
N ALA A 84 3.47 -3.20 26.29
CA ALA A 84 3.84 -4.05 25.17
C ALA A 84 5.32 -3.87 24.76
N ALA A 85 5.82 -2.63 24.77
CA ALA A 85 7.20 -2.34 24.40
C ALA A 85 8.24 -2.95 25.36
N SER A 86 7.94 -3.00 26.66
CA SER A 86 8.86 -3.58 27.66
C SER A 86 8.90 -5.11 27.61
N LEU A 87 7.81 -5.78 27.23
CA LEU A 87 7.77 -7.23 27.03
C LEU A 87 8.55 -7.68 25.77
N VAL A 88 8.53 -6.88 24.70
CA VAL A 88 9.29 -7.16 23.47
C VAL A 88 10.80 -7.14 23.72
N LEU A 89 11.29 -6.16 24.49
CA LEU A 89 12.71 -6.05 24.84
C LEU A 89 13.22 -7.23 25.68
N PHE A 90 12.39 -7.76 26.58
CA PHE A 90 12.75 -8.92 27.40
C PHE A 90 12.73 -10.24 26.59
N ALA A 91 11.81 -10.37 25.63
CA ALA A 91 11.75 -11.54 24.75
C ALA A 91 12.98 -11.67 23.83
N ILE A 92 13.52 -10.54 23.36
CA ILE A 92 14.73 -10.51 22.51
C ILE A 92 15.99 -10.90 23.29
N LEU A 93 16.08 -10.55 24.58
CA LEU A 93 17.25 -10.86 25.42
C LEU A 93 17.30 -12.31 25.93
N LEU A 94 16.16 -13.00 25.96
CA LEU A 94 16.07 -14.41 26.41
C LEU A 94 15.98 -15.42 25.26
N SER A 95 16.05 -14.98 24.00
CA SER A 95 16.01 -15.92 22.87
C SER A 95 17.33 -16.71 22.82
N PRO A 96 17.30 -18.06 22.90
CA PRO A 96 18.51 -18.85 22.70
C PRO A 96 19.04 -18.64 21.27
N PRO A 97 20.36 -18.79 21.03
CA PRO A 97 20.90 -18.74 19.68
C PRO A 97 20.21 -19.81 18.84
N PHE A 98 19.58 -19.36 17.75
CA PHE A 98 18.80 -20.22 16.87
C PHE A 98 19.70 -21.33 16.31
N LYS A 99 19.28 -22.58 16.54
CA LYS A 99 19.88 -23.74 15.89
C LYS A 99 19.21 -23.85 14.53
N ASP A 100 19.96 -23.49 13.48
CA ASP A 100 19.54 -23.69 12.10
C ASP A 100 19.25 -25.18 11.88
N ASN A 101 17.98 -25.50 11.63
CA ASN A 101 17.56 -26.85 11.29
C ASN A 101 17.58 -26.97 9.76
N PRO A 102 18.47 -27.80 9.16
CA PRO A 102 18.64 -27.86 7.71
C PRO A 102 17.36 -28.27 6.96
N SER A 103 16.39 -28.90 7.62
CA SER A 103 15.08 -29.21 7.01
C SER A 103 14.20 -27.97 6.78
N GLN A 104 14.37 -26.90 7.55
CA GLN A 104 13.57 -25.68 7.40
C GLN A 104 14.03 -24.83 6.20
N ALA A 105 15.31 -24.89 5.86
CA ALA A 105 15.85 -24.23 4.68
C ALA A 105 15.23 -24.77 3.38
N SER A 106 15.02 -26.09 3.28
CA SER A 106 14.35 -26.70 2.12
C SER A 106 12.87 -26.31 2.03
N ASP A 107 12.17 -26.24 3.16
CA ASP A 107 10.76 -25.84 3.17
C ASP A 107 10.58 -24.38 2.74
N LEU A 108 11.50 -23.50 3.17
CA LEU A 108 11.53 -22.10 2.77
C LEU A 108 11.75 -21.95 1.26
N GLU A 109 12.69 -22.70 0.68
CA GLU A 109 12.96 -22.67 -0.76
C GLU A 109 11.72 -23.07 -1.59
N VAL A 110 11.05 -24.16 -1.21
CA VAL A 110 9.82 -24.62 -1.86
C VAL A 110 8.72 -23.55 -1.77
N LEU A 111 8.60 -22.89 -0.62
CA LEU A 111 7.59 -21.86 -0.39
C LEU A 111 7.83 -20.59 -1.23
N ILE A 112 9.10 -20.20 -1.39
CA ILE A 112 9.51 -19.10 -2.26
C ILE A 112 9.19 -19.44 -3.71
N ALA A 113 9.56 -20.63 -4.17
CA ALA A 113 9.29 -21.08 -5.53
C ALA A 113 7.78 -21.04 -5.85
N LYS A 114 6.94 -21.51 -4.92
CA LYS A 114 5.48 -21.48 -5.06
C LYS A 114 4.93 -20.05 -5.13
N ASN A 115 5.45 -19.14 -4.30
CA ASN A 115 5.07 -17.73 -4.34
C ASN A 115 5.43 -17.07 -5.67
N ASN A 116 6.60 -17.38 -6.22
CA ASN A 116 7.03 -16.88 -7.52
C ASN A 116 6.11 -17.37 -8.64
N GLN A 117 5.72 -18.65 -8.61
CA GLN A 117 4.76 -19.20 -9.57
C GLN A 117 3.40 -18.50 -9.47
N LEU A 118 2.89 -18.27 -8.26
CA LEU A 118 1.63 -17.55 -8.05
C LEU A 118 1.70 -16.09 -8.51
N GLN A 119 2.85 -15.44 -8.33
CA GLN A 119 3.11 -14.10 -8.84
C GLN A 119 3.02 -14.07 -10.37
N GLN A 120 3.62 -15.05 -11.06
CA GLN A 120 3.55 -15.16 -12.51
C GLN A 120 2.11 -15.32 -12.98
N GLN A 121 1.30 -16.15 -12.29
CA GLN A 121 -0.12 -16.30 -12.58
C GLN A 121 -0.88 -14.97 -12.43
N LEU A 122 -0.61 -14.18 -11.38
CA LEU A 122 -1.20 -12.85 -11.23
C LEU A 122 -0.84 -11.91 -12.38
N VAL A 123 0.43 -11.91 -12.83
CA VAL A 123 0.87 -11.07 -13.95
C VAL A 123 0.12 -11.44 -15.24
N THR A 124 -0.13 -12.73 -15.49
CA THR A 124 -0.93 -13.16 -16.66
C THR A 124 -2.40 -12.74 -16.58
N LEU A 125 -2.92 -12.53 -15.36
CA LEU A 125 -4.31 -12.12 -15.11
C LEU A 125 -4.49 -10.61 -14.97
N ASN A 126 -3.41 -9.83 -15.08
CA ASN A 126 -3.39 -8.38 -14.84
C ASN A 126 -4.31 -7.59 -15.80
N GLY A 127 -4.69 -8.18 -16.94
CA GLY A 127 -5.70 -7.60 -17.86
C GLY A 127 -7.16 -7.88 -17.49
N GLN A 128 -7.43 -8.78 -16.54
CA GLN A 128 -8.79 -9.18 -16.12
C GLN A 128 -9.17 -8.62 -14.74
N LEU A 129 -8.18 -8.19 -13.96
CA LEU A 129 -8.35 -7.62 -12.64
C LEU A 129 -8.77 -6.14 -12.73
N LYS A 130 -9.64 -5.67 -11.82
CA LYS A 130 -9.95 -4.23 -11.70
C LYS A 130 -8.69 -3.48 -11.28
N LEU A 131 -8.39 -2.37 -11.97
CA LEU A 131 -7.18 -1.57 -11.77
C LEU A 131 -6.93 -1.19 -10.30
N ALA A 132 -7.96 -0.73 -9.58
CA ALA A 132 -7.85 -0.37 -8.16
C ALA A 132 -7.47 -1.56 -7.27
N GLY A 133 -8.05 -2.74 -7.51
CA GLY A 133 -7.72 -3.97 -6.78
C GLY A 133 -6.28 -4.43 -7.02
N ILE A 134 -5.77 -4.25 -8.25
CA ILE A 134 -4.36 -4.52 -8.58
C ILE A 134 -3.43 -3.58 -7.80
N LYS A 135 -3.73 -2.29 -7.79
CA LYS A 135 -2.88 -1.29 -7.12
C LYS A 135 -2.85 -1.51 -5.61
N GLN A 136 -3.99 -1.84 -5.00
CA GLN A 136 -4.07 -2.21 -3.59
C GLN A 136 -3.26 -3.48 -3.30
N LEU A 137 -3.40 -4.52 -4.13
CA LEU A 137 -2.63 -5.76 -4.03
C LEU A 137 -1.12 -5.49 -4.12
N GLN A 138 -0.69 -4.71 -5.11
CA GLN A 138 0.71 -4.34 -5.32
C GLN A 138 1.28 -3.60 -4.11
N PHE A 139 0.50 -2.68 -3.53
CA PHE A 139 0.90 -1.97 -2.32
C PHE A 139 1.08 -2.91 -1.13
N GLN A 140 0.11 -3.80 -0.88
CA GLN A 140 0.17 -4.78 0.21
C GLN A 140 1.34 -5.76 0.03
N LEU A 141 1.57 -6.24 -1.18
CA LEU A 141 2.73 -7.08 -1.50
C LEU A 141 4.04 -6.33 -1.29
N GLY A 142 4.13 -5.06 -1.71
CA GLY A 142 5.32 -4.24 -1.50
C GLY A 142 5.64 -4.02 -0.02
N GLN A 143 4.63 -3.78 0.82
CA GLN A 143 4.82 -3.70 2.27
C GLN A 143 5.36 -5.02 2.84
N LEU A 144 4.80 -6.14 2.42
CA LEU A 144 5.15 -7.44 2.94
C LEU A 144 6.54 -7.90 2.44
N ASP A 145 6.89 -7.59 1.20
CA ASP A 145 8.21 -7.82 0.62
C ASP A 145 9.29 -7.02 1.36
N ALA A 146 9.00 -5.77 1.77
CA ALA A 146 9.90 -4.98 2.60
C ALA A 146 10.13 -5.64 3.98
N VAL A 147 9.08 -6.18 4.61
CA VAL A 147 9.20 -6.91 5.89
C VAL A 147 9.98 -8.21 5.73
N ILE A 148 9.77 -8.95 4.63
CA ILE A 148 10.55 -10.15 4.32
C ILE A 148 12.03 -9.77 4.17
N GLN A 149 12.36 -8.75 3.38
CA GLN A 149 13.74 -8.30 3.19
C GLN A 149 14.37 -7.90 4.52
N GLN A 150 13.66 -7.13 5.35
CA GLN A 150 14.12 -6.76 6.67
C GLN A 150 14.40 -8.00 7.54
N ALA A 151 13.52 -9.01 7.52
CA ALA A 151 13.72 -10.26 8.26
C ALA A 151 14.98 -11.03 7.81
N TYR A 152 15.34 -10.96 6.53
CA TYR A 152 16.61 -11.51 6.03
C TYR A 152 17.82 -10.68 6.49
N PHE A 153 17.73 -9.35 6.43
CA PHE A 153 18.81 -8.45 6.89
C PHE A 153 19.09 -8.62 8.39
N ASP A 154 18.02 -8.72 9.20
CA ASP A 154 18.12 -8.89 10.65
C ASP A 154 18.42 -10.34 11.06
N GLN A 155 18.60 -11.25 10.10
CA GLN A 155 18.87 -12.67 10.31
C GLN A 155 17.87 -13.34 11.27
N LEU A 156 16.59 -13.01 11.12
CA LEU A 156 15.52 -13.62 11.91
C LEU A 156 15.43 -15.13 11.63
N SER A 157 14.76 -15.85 12.53
CA SER A 157 14.59 -17.30 12.40
C SER A 157 13.85 -17.70 11.14
N ASP A 158 14.14 -18.89 10.61
CA ASP A 158 13.48 -19.40 9.42
C ASP A 158 11.97 -19.55 9.62
N ASP A 159 11.50 -19.89 10.82
CA ASP A 159 10.07 -19.89 11.16
C ASP A 159 9.39 -18.52 10.92
N HIS A 160 10.08 -17.41 11.26
CA HIS A 160 9.57 -16.07 10.98
C HIS A 160 9.51 -15.79 9.49
N LYS A 161 10.58 -16.15 8.74
CA LYS A 161 10.61 -15.99 7.28
C LYS A 161 9.51 -16.82 6.63
N ILE A 162 9.34 -18.08 7.02
CA ILE A 162 8.29 -18.99 6.54
C ILE A 162 6.91 -18.37 6.77
N THR A 163 6.66 -17.84 7.96
CA THR A 163 5.36 -17.20 8.29
C THR A 163 5.08 -16.01 7.36
N LEU A 164 6.08 -15.16 7.10
CA LEU A 164 5.92 -14.02 6.18
C LEU A 164 5.66 -14.49 4.74
N TRP A 165 6.38 -15.50 4.27
CA TRP A 165 6.16 -16.08 2.93
C TRP A 165 4.79 -16.77 2.80
N GLN A 166 4.26 -17.36 3.88
CA GLN A 166 2.91 -17.91 3.92
C GLN A 166 1.86 -16.79 3.84
N GLN A 167 2.05 -15.69 4.56
CA GLN A 167 1.17 -14.52 4.49
C GLN A 167 1.14 -13.94 3.08
N ARG A 168 2.31 -13.82 2.43
CA ARG A 168 2.43 -13.43 1.02
C ARG A 168 1.60 -14.33 0.11
N GLN A 169 1.74 -15.64 0.30
CA GLN A 169 1.05 -16.65 -0.49
C GLN A 169 -0.47 -16.53 -0.33
N GLN A 170 -0.95 -16.37 0.90
CA GLN A 170 -2.37 -16.21 1.23
C GLN A 170 -2.96 -14.98 0.55
N LEU A 171 -2.22 -13.87 0.56
CA LEU A 171 -2.66 -12.61 -0.05
C LEU A 171 -2.86 -12.78 -1.57
N ILE A 172 -1.92 -13.45 -2.23
CA ILE A 172 -2.04 -13.78 -3.66
C ILE A 172 -3.20 -14.74 -3.92
N SER A 173 -3.32 -15.82 -3.14
CA SER A 173 -4.36 -16.83 -3.35
C SER A 173 -5.76 -16.27 -3.14
N ASN A 174 -5.97 -15.42 -2.13
CA ASN A 174 -7.26 -14.79 -1.87
C ASN A 174 -7.69 -13.91 -3.05
N THR A 175 -6.72 -13.22 -3.65
CA THR A 175 -6.98 -12.40 -4.83
C THR A 175 -7.35 -13.25 -6.04
N LEU A 176 -6.66 -14.38 -6.26
CA LEU A 176 -6.98 -15.31 -7.35
C LEU A 176 -8.37 -15.97 -7.18
N ILE A 177 -8.73 -16.37 -5.96
CA ILE A 177 -10.03 -17.00 -5.64
C ILE A 177 -11.19 -16.01 -5.84
N ASN A 178 -11.04 -14.77 -5.34
CA ASN A 178 -12.08 -13.74 -5.47
C ASN A 178 -12.36 -13.39 -6.94
N GLN A 179 -11.38 -13.53 -7.84
CA GLN A 179 -11.58 -13.37 -9.29
C GLN A 179 -12.32 -14.55 -9.95
N GLN A 180 -12.10 -15.77 -9.48
CA GLN A 180 -12.83 -16.93 -10.01
C GLN A 180 -14.32 -16.84 -9.64
N GLN A 181 -14.64 -16.34 -8.44
CA GLN A 181 -16.02 -16.19 -7.98
C GLN A 181 -16.78 -15.05 -8.68
N SER A 182 -16.13 -13.91 -8.96
CA SER A 182 -16.75 -12.79 -9.69
C SER A 182 -17.10 -13.14 -11.15
N LYS A 183 -16.48 -14.17 -11.72
CA LYS A 183 -16.80 -14.69 -13.06
C LYS A 183 -18.06 -15.58 -13.10
N ILE A 184 -18.50 -16.10 -11.96
CA ILE A 184 -19.62 -17.06 -11.85
C ILE A 184 -20.96 -16.36 -11.54
N VAL A 185 -20.96 -15.11 -11.05
CA VAL A 185 -22.19 -14.32 -10.85
C VAL A 185 -22.53 -13.55 -12.13
N ARG A 186 -22.94 -14.27 -13.17
CA ARG A 186 -23.73 -13.74 -14.29
C ARG A 186 -24.82 -14.76 -14.59
N ILE A 187 -25.96 -14.63 -13.93
CA ILE A 187 -27.23 -15.25 -14.31
C ILE A 187 -28.25 -14.11 -14.37
#